data_AF-A0A8S1L4E0-F1
#
_entry.id   AF-A0A8S1L4E0-F1
#
_cell.length_a   1.000
_cell.length_b   1.000
_cell.length_c   1.000
_cell.angle_alpha   90.00
_cell.angle_beta   90.00
_cell.angle_gamma   90.00
#
_symmetry.space_group_name_H-M   'P 1'
#
loop_
_entity.id
_entity.type
_entity.pdbx_description
1 polymer ?
#
loop_
_entity_poly.entity_id
_entity_poly.type
_entity_poly.pdbx_seq_one_letter_code
_entity_poly.pdbx_strand_id
1 'polypeptide(L)'
;MQIRNPVQVIKKKIFDRIEYKIKWNTGSITYEPMTELTPQMLYLVNQWELIQHQKKREKLGEKSNQKIQKITRLQQKNEMQLEEIQVQSKKIISHKERIVENGVVKEARKISGKIEFLIMLKDEQELRWTNLEEVKSRIPIALCDYLLQRIKFNGK
;
A
#
# COMPACT_ATOMS: atom_id res chain seq x y z
N MET A 1 11.19 45.22 -22.90
CA MET A 1 11.48 43.83 -22.48
C MET A 1 10.15 43.10 -22.39
N GLN A 2 9.99 41.97 -23.09
CA GLN A 2 8.77 41.17 -22.95
C GLN A 2 8.82 40.39 -21.63
N ILE A 3 7.82 40.58 -20.78
CA ILE A 3 7.71 39.88 -19.50
C ILE A 3 7.40 38.41 -19.79
N ARG A 4 8.33 37.52 -19.44
CA ARG A 4 8.17 36.07 -19.58
C ARG A 4 7.31 35.55 -18.43
N ASN A 5 6.08 35.16 -18.73
CA ASN A 5 5.18 34.57 -17.76
C ASN A 5 5.08 33.05 -18.02
N PRO A 6 5.19 32.21 -16.99
CA PRO A 6 5.07 30.77 -17.17
C PRO A 6 3.58 30.39 -17.34
N VAL A 7 3.27 29.55 -18.32
CA VAL A 7 1.89 29.25 -18.76
C VAL A 7 1.53 27.78 -18.53
N GLN A 8 2.48 26.87 -18.73
CA GLN A 8 2.22 25.44 -18.59
C GLN A 8 3.41 24.74 -17.93
N VAL A 9 3.10 23.79 -17.05
CA VAL A 9 4.07 23.00 -16.30
C VAL A 9 3.86 21.52 -16.59
N ILE A 10 4.95 20.80 -16.84
CA ILE A 10 4.95 19.34 -16.94
C ILE A 10 6.06 18.80 -16.04
N LYS A 11 5.69 17.96 -15.07
CA LYS A 11 6.64 17.26 -14.20
C LYS A 11 7.27 16.08 -14.93
N LYS A 12 8.60 16.01 -14.94
CA LYS A 12 9.38 14.90 -15.47
C LYS A 12 10.30 14.37 -14.38
N LYS A 13 10.18 13.07 -14.07
CA LYS A 13 11.12 12.39 -13.18
C LYS A 13 12.29 11.85 -14.02
N ILE A 14 13.51 12.24 -13.68
CA ILE A 14 14.74 11.77 -14.33
C ILE A 14 15.60 11.12 -13.26
N PHE A 15 15.70 9.78 -13.29
CA PHE A 15 16.43 8.96 -12.31
C PHE A 15 16.12 9.39 -10.86
N ASP A 16 17.01 10.20 -10.26
CA ASP A 16 16.97 10.64 -8.87
C ASP A 16 16.50 12.09 -8.67
N ARG A 17 16.20 12.83 -9.74
CA ARG A 17 15.76 14.24 -9.67
C ARG A 17 14.43 14.51 -10.37
N ILE A 18 13.76 15.55 -9.90
CA ILE A 18 12.53 16.07 -10.49
C ILE A 18 12.88 17.31 -11.29
N GLU A 19 12.58 17.28 -12.58
CA GLU A 19 12.68 18.41 -13.49
C GLU A 19 11.28 18.86 -13.92
N TYR A 20 11.09 20.17 -14.01
CA TYR A 20 9.86 20.76 -14.52
C TYR A 20 10.14 21.36 -15.88
N LYS A 21 9.39 20.88 -16.87
CA LYS A 21 9.32 21.50 -18.19
C LYS A 21 8.31 22.63 -18.13
N ILE A 22 8.77 23.86 -18.30
CA ILE A 22 7.97 25.07 -18.18
C ILE A 22 7.87 25.73 -19.55
N LYS A 23 6.62 25.87 -20.03
CA LYS A 23 6.31 26.60 -21.26
C LYS A 23 5.97 28.03 -20.91
N TRP A 24 6.65 28.97 -21.55
CA TRP A 24 6.47 30.40 -21.36
C TRP A 24 5.41 30.94 -22.33
N ASN A 25 4.82 32.09 -21.99
CA ASN A 25 3.90 32.85 -22.84
C ASN A 25 4.52 33.23 -24.20
N THR A 26 5.84 33.38 -24.25
CA THR A 26 6.63 33.63 -25.46
C THR A 26 6.78 32.39 -26.36
N GLY A 27 6.23 31.24 -25.97
CA GLY A 27 6.35 29.98 -26.71
C GLY A 27 7.65 29.23 -26.45
N SER A 28 8.62 29.83 -25.74
CA SER A 28 9.84 29.16 -25.31
C SER A 28 9.57 28.09 -24.26
N ILE A 29 10.46 27.11 -24.17
CA ILE A 29 10.38 26.01 -23.21
C ILE A 29 11.70 25.97 -22.45
N THR A 30 11.63 25.93 -21.12
CA THR A 30 12.81 25.68 -20.28
C THR A 30 12.61 24.42 -19.45
N TYR A 31 13.73 23.82 -19.06
CA TYR A 31 13.78 22.63 -18.23
C TYR A 31 14.58 23.00 -17.00
N GLU A 32 13.92 23.10 -15.87
CA GLU A 32 14.57 23.51 -14.63
C GLU A 32 14.39 22.43 -13.56
N PRO A 33 15.45 22.07 -12.82
CA PRO A 33 15.31 21.21 -11.65
C PRO A 33 14.56 21.95 -10.54
N MET A 34 13.86 21.21 -9.68
CA MET A 34 13.07 21.79 -8.57
C MET A 34 13.87 22.80 -7.72
N THR A 35 15.17 22.54 -7.53
CA THR A 35 16.07 23.35 -6.72
C THR A 35 16.39 24.71 -7.30
N GLU A 36 16.23 24.91 -8.61
CA GLU A 36 16.64 26.13 -9.32
C GLU A 36 15.43 26.97 -9.78
N LEU A 37 14.22 26.60 -9.33
CA LEU A 37 13.00 27.33 -9.68
C LEU A 37 12.93 28.68 -8.97
N THR A 38 12.61 29.72 -9.73
CA THR A 38 12.29 31.04 -9.15
C THR A 38 10.99 30.99 -8.33
N PRO A 39 10.77 31.90 -7.37
CA PRO A 39 9.54 31.93 -6.56
C PRO A 39 8.24 31.96 -7.38
N GLN A 40 8.23 32.68 -8.51
CA GLN A 40 7.08 32.74 -9.42
C GLN A 40 6.82 31.38 -10.10
N MET A 41 7.88 30.66 -10.46
CA MET A 41 7.78 29.32 -11.06
C MET A 41 7.32 28.28 -10.03
N LEU A 42 7.81 28.37 -8.78
CA LEU A 42 7.37 27.52 -7.68
C LEU A 42 5.87 27.67 -7.41
N TYR A 43 5.34 28.90 -7.43
CA TYR A 43 3.90 29.13 -7.27
C TYR A 43 3.08 28.37 -8.32
N LEU A 44 3.48 28.45 -9.59
CA LEU A 44 2.77 27.76 -10.67
C LEU A 44 2.94 26.24 -10.62
N VAL A 45 4.12 25.75 -10.27
CA VAL A 45 4.35 24.32 -10.03
C VAL A 45 3.42 23.81 -8.92
N ASN A 46 3.33 24.53 -7.81
CA ASN A 46 2.45 24.17 -6.70
C ASN A 46 0.97 24.17 -7.10
N GLN A 47 0.49 25.21 -7.78
CA GLN A 47 -0.88 25.26 -8.31
C GLN A 47 -1.17 24.10 -9.28
N TRP A 48 -0.23 23.79 -10.17
CA TRP A 48 -0.35 22.65 -11.07
C TRP A 48 -0.42 21.32 -10.32
N GLU A 49 0.44 21.11 -9.32
CA GLU A 49 0.44 19.88 -8.52
C GLU A 49 -0.88 19.70 -7.76
N LEU A 50 -1.42 20.76 -7.16
CA LEU A 50 -2.72 20.75 -6.49
C LEU A 50 -3.85 20.31 -7.44
N ILE A 51 -3.90 20.88 -8.65
CA ILE A 51 -4.88 20.50 -9.68
C ILE A 51 -4.70 19.03 -10.10
N GLN A 52 -3.47 18.55 -10.28
CA GLN A 52 -3.22 17.14 -10.62
C GLN A 52 -3.66 16.20 -9.49
N HIS A 53 -3.45 16.57 -8.23
CA HIS A 53 -3.87 15.80 -7.07
C HIS A 53 -5.40 15.73 -6.96
N GLN A 54 -6.11 16.85 -7.17
CA GLN A 54 -7.57 16.88 -7.20
C GLN A 54 -8.13 16.00 -8.33
N LYS A 55 -7.62 16.13 -9.56
CA LYS A 55 -8.02 15.28 -10.70
C LYS A 55 -7.79 13.79 -10.44
N LYS A 56 -6.72 13.42 -9.73
CA LYS A 56 -6.47 12.02 -9.33
C LYS A 56 -7.51 11.54 -8.31
N ARG A 57 -7.90 12.37 -7.35
CA ARG A 57 -8.94 12.04 -6.35
C ARG A 57 -10.32 11.89 -7.01
N GLU A 58 -10.68 12.77 -7.93
CA GLU A 58 -11.94 12.68 -8.69
C GLU A 58 -12.01 11.39 -9.52
N LYS A 59 -10.94 11.06 -10.26
CA LYS A 59 -10.86 9.80 -11.03
C LYS A 59 -10.95 8.54 -10.15
N LEU A 60 -10.49 8.60 -8.90
CA LEU A 60 -10.63 7.49 -7.95
C LEU A 60 -12.10 7.34 -7.51
N GLY A 61 -12.80 8.45 -7.26
CA GLY A 61 -14.24 8.45 -6.97
C GLY A 61 -15.11 8.00 -8.14
N GLU A 62 -14.78 8.40 -9.37
CA GLU A 62 -15.51 7.94 -10.56
C GLU A 62 -15.35 6.42 -10.79
N LYS A 63 -14.15 5.87 -10.56
CA LYS A 63 -13.91 4.42 -10.65
C LYS A 63 -14.63 3.63 -9.55
N SER A 64 -14.80 4.19 -8.35
CA SER A 64 -15.61 3.53 -7.31
C SER A 64 -17.10 3.57 -7.67
N ASN A 65 -17.60 4.69 -8.19
CA ASN A 65 -19.01 4.83 -8.57
C ASN A 65 -19.41 3.93 -9.75
N GLN A 66 -18.53 3.75 -10.76
CA GLN A 66 -18.78 2.81 -11.85
C GLN A 66 -18.82 1.34 -11.39
N LYS A 67 -18.06 0.97 -10.34
CA LYS A 67 -18.14 -0.36 -9.73
C LYS A 67 -19.44 -0.55 -8.96
N ILE A 68 -19.88 0.45 -8.21
CA ILE A 68 -21.16 0.43 -7.47
C ILE A 68 -22.33 0.28 -8.45
N GLN A 69 -22.38 1.06 -9.54
CA GLN A 69 -23.45 0.97 -10.54
C GLN A 69 -23.50 -0.39 -11.27
N LYS A 70 -22.35 -1.04 -11.52
CA LYS A 70 -22.31 -2.40 -12.08
C LYS A 70 -22.86 -3.45 -11.11
N ILE A 71 -22.63 -3.30 -9.80
CA ILE A 71 -23.17 -4.19 -8.76
C ILE A 71 -24.69 -4.04 -8.68
N THR A 72 -25.21 -2.81 -8.69
CA THR A 72 -26.67 -2.56 -8.63
C THR A 72 -27.41 -3.14 -9.84
N ARG A 73 -26.85 -3.05 -11.05
CA ARG A 73 -27.44 -3.66 -12.26
C ARG A 73 -27.42 -5.19 -12.26
N LEU A 74 -26.41 -5.81 -11.64
CA LEU A 74 -26.32 -7.27 -11.51
C LEU A 74 -27.32 -7.80 -10.47
N GLN A 75 -27.58 -7.06 -9.40
CA GLN A 75 -28.55 -7.44 -8.38
C GLN A 75 -29.99 -7.42 -8.93
N GLN A 76 -30.38 -6.39 -9.68
CA GLN A 76 -31.71 -6.32 -10.31
C GLN A 76 -31.94 -7.39 -11.38
N LYS A 77 -30.88 -7.87 -12.06
CA LYS A 77 -31.01 -8.94 -13.07
C LYS A 77 -31.11 -10.34 -12.45
N ASN A 78 -30.59 -10.52 -11.22
CA ASN A 78 -30.62 -11.81 -10.52
C ASN A 78 -31.91 -12.06 -9.72
N GLU A 79 -32.70 -11.02 -9.40
CA GLU A 79 -34.00 -11.20 -8.71
C GLU A 79 -35.07 -11.88 -9.59
N MET A 80 -34.94 -11.84 -10.93
CA MET A 80 -35.87 -12.50 -11.85
C MET A 80 -35.52 -13.96 -12.18
N GLN A 81 -34.41 -14.50 -11.70
CA GLN A 81 -33.92 -15.86 -12.01
C GLN A 81 -33.68 -16.70 -10.75
N LEU A 82 -34.46 -16.45 -9.69
CA LEU A 82 -34.33 -17.13 -8.40
C LEU A 82 -35.13 -18.45 -8.33
N GLU A 83 -35.25 -19.15 -9.45
CA GLU A 83 -35.52 -20.59 -9.43
C GLU A 83 -34.28 -21.32 -9.95
N GLU A 84 -33.66 -22.04 -9.02
CA GLU A 84 -32.62 -23.06 -9.21
C GLU A 84 -31.29 -22.61 -9.83
N ILE A 85 -30.32 -22.25 -8.98
CA ILE A 85 -28.94 -22.81 -9.00
C ILE A 85 -28.31 -22.55 -7.62
N GLN A 86 -27.94 -23.63 -6.90
CA GLN A 86 -27.07 -23.55 -5.73
C GLN A 86 -25.64 -23.20 -6.15
N VAL A 87 -25.29 -21.92 -6.13
CA VAL A 87 -23.89 -21.47 -6.27
C VAL A 87 -23.22 -21.50 -4.90
N GLN A 88 -22.29 -22.43 -4.68
CA GLN A 88 -21.39 -22.42 -3.53
C GLN A 88 -20.60 -21.11 -3.53
N SER A 89 -21.02 -20.16 -2.69
CA SER A 89 -20.32 -18.91 -2.45
C SER A 89 -18.99 -19.22 -1.78
N LYS A 90 -17.88 -18.86 -2.45
CA LYS A 90 -16.57 -18.77 -1.79
C LYS A 90 -16.76 -17.84 -0.60
N LYS A 91 -16.69 -18.39 0.62
CA LYS A 91 -16.77 -17.64 1.88
C LYS A 91 -15.77 -16.47 1.79
N ILE A 92 -16.30 -15.26 1.79
CA ILE A 92 -15.55 -14.07 2.17
C ILE A 92 -15.10 -14.35 3.60
N ILE A 93 -13.85 -14.72 3.79
CA ILE A 93 -13.28 -14.89 5.12
C ILE A 93 -13.21 -13.49 5.70
N SER A 94 -14.15 -13.17 6.58
CA SER A 94 -14.07 -12.01 7.46
C SER A 94 -12.67 -11.95 8.06
N HIS A 95 -12.01 -10.79 7.96
CA HIS A 95 -10.78 -10.55 8.69
C HIS A 95 -11.10 -10.68 10.19
N LYS A 96 -10.86 -11.86 10.75
CA LYS A 96 -10.95 -12.06 12.19
C LYS A 96 -9.97 -11.10 12.84
N GLU A 97 -10.45 -10.35 13.82
CA GLU A 97 -9.58 -9.59 14.70
C GLU A 97 -8.54 -10.56 15.28
N ARG A 98 -7.27 -10.22 15.07
CA ARG A 98 -6.17 -11.06 15.50
C ARG A 98 -6.01 -10.83 17.00
N ILE A 99 -6.39 -11.83 17.80
CA ILE A 99 -6.06 -11.87 19.22
C ILE A 99 -4.56 -12.12 19.29
N VAL A 100 -3.78 -11.06 19.51
CA VAL A 100 -2.33 -11.18 19.70
C VAL A 100 -2.10 -11.29 21.19
N GLU A 101 -1.72 -12.48 21.65
CA GLU A 101 -1.23 -12.64 23.02
C GLU A 101 0.15 -11.96 23.15
N ASN A 102 0.45 -11.42 24.32
CA ASN A 102 1.79 -10.91 24.58
C ASN A 102 2.72 -12.07 24.92
N GLY A 103 3.73 -12.33 24.11
CA GLY A 103 4.70 -13.39 24.35
C GLY A 103 6.03 -13.17 23.62
N VAL A 104 6.99 -14.05 23.88
CA VAL A 104 8.35 -13.99 23.31
C VAL A 104 8.74 -15.35 22.76
N VAL A 105 9.36 -15.36 21.57
CA VAL A 105 10.00 -16.55 21.01
C VAL A 105 11.47 -16.56 21.42
N LYS A 106 11.91 -17.60 22.12
CA LYS A 106 13.31 -17.73 22.60
C LYS A 106 14.17 -18.54 21.64
N GLU A 107 13.68 -19.69 21.21
CA GLU A 107 14.46 -20.64 20.42
C GLU A 107 13.63 -21.27 19.31
N ALA A 108 14.30 -21.79 18.29
CA ALA A 108 13.70 -22.51 17.18
C ALA A 108 14.59 -23.70 16.86
N ARG A 109 13.99 -24.88 16.75
CA ARG A 109 14.67 -26.13 16.44
C ARG A 109 13.98 -26.83 15.28
N LYS A 110 14.75 -27.60 14.51
CA LYS A 110 14.22 -28.47 13.46
C LYS A 110 14.27 -29.91 13.95
N ILE A 111 13.13 -30.53 14.16
CA ILE A 111 13.01 -31.95 14.52
C ILE A 111 12.22 -32.66 13.43
N SER A 112 12.79 -33.72 12.87
CA SER A 112 12.11 -34.59 11.90
C SER A 112 11.44 -33.85 10.74
N GLY A 113 12.11 -32.80 10.23
CA GLY A 113 11.61 -31.96 9.13
C GLY A 113 10.59 -30.88 9.53
N LYS A 114 10.13 -30.87 10.79
CA LYS A 114 9.23 -29.84 11.33
C LYS A 114 10.03 -28.80 12.12
N ILE A 115 9.57 -27.54 12.06
CA ILE A 115 10.14 -26.45 12.85
C ILE A 115 9.28 -26.26 14.09
N GLU A 116 9.91 -26.33 15.25
CA GLU A 116 9.30 -26.03 16.54
C GLU A 116 9.95 -24.79 17.13
N PHE A 117 9.16 -24.03 17.88
CA PHE A 117 9.58 -22.80 18.54
C PHE A 117 9.37 -22.92 20.05
N LEU A 118 10.35 -22.46 20.82
CA LEU A 118 10.24 -22.32 22.26
C LEU A 118 9.63 -20.95 22.55
N ILE A 119 8.40 -20.94 23.03
CA ILE A 119 7.66 -19.71 23.33
C ILE A 119 7.46 -19.55 24.83
N MET A 120 7.39 -18.29 25.27
CA MET A 120 6.97 -17.88 26.61
C MET A 120 5.80 -16.92 26.45
N LEU A 121 4.63 -17.31 26.94
CA LEU A 121 3.44 -16.45 26.98
C LEU A 121 3.41 -15.71 28.31
N LYS A 122 3.03 -14.42 28.31
CA LYS A 122 2.99 -13.63 29.55
C LYS A 122 1.97 -14.17 30.57
N ASP A 123 0.88 -14.75 30.08
CA ASP A 123 -0.22 -15.25 30.92
C ASP A 123 0.14 -16.58 31.60
N GLU A 124 0.88 -17.45 30.90
CA GLU A 124 1.25 -18.78 31.40
C GLU A 124 2.60 -18.74 32.16
N GLN A 125 3.49 -17.79 31.86
CA GLN A 125 4.88 -17.70 32.35
C GLN A 125 5.73 -18.98 32.14
N GLU A 126 5.22 -19.97 31.44
CA GLU A 126 5.89 -21.24 31.15
C GLU A 126 6.59 -21.23 29.80
N LEU A 127 7.65 -22.04 29.70
CA LEU A 127 8.39 -22.26 28.46
C LEU A 127 7.92 -23.55 27.80
N ARG A 128 7.36 -23.44 26.59
CA ARG A 128 6.84 -24.58 25.86
C ARG A 128 7.33 -24.62 24.41
N TRP A 129 7.66 -25.83 23.94
CA TRP A 129 7.87 -26.09 22.53
C TRP A 129 6.53 -26.23 21.81
N THR A 130 6.31 -25.41 20.78
CA THR A 130 5.09 -25.38 19.98
C THR A 130 5.42 -25.40 18.50
N ASN A 131 4.43 -25.74 17.68
CA ASN A 131 4.59 -25.79 16.23
C ASN A 131 4.39 -24.41 15.60
N LEU A 132 4.84 -24.25 14.36
CA LEU A 132 4.73 -22.98 13.62
C LEU A 132 3.28 -22.44 13.54
N GLU A 133 2.28 -23.30 13.36
CA GLU A 133 0.88 -22.86 13.21
C GLU A 133 0.32 -22.28 14.52
N GLU A 134 0.66 -22.88 15.65
CA GLU A 134 0.30 -22.40 16.97
C GLU A 134 0.93 -21.04 17.26
N VAL A 135 2.21 -20.85 16.92
CA VAL A 135 2.93 -19.58 17.09
C VAL A 135 2.34 -18.48 16.21
N LYS A 136 2.02 -18.79 14.95
CA LYS A 136 1.35 -17.83 14.03
C LYS A 136 -0.02 -17.40 14.54
N SER A 137 -0.72 -18.30 15.23
CA SER A 137 -2.04 -18.02 15.78
C SER A 137 -1.96 -17.17 17.05
N ARG A 138 -1.08 -17.52 18.00
CA ARG A 138 -1.01 -16.88 19.32
C ARG A 138 -0.14 -15.61 19.33
N ILE A 139 1.08 -15.70 18.81
CA ILE A 139 2.11 -14.64 18.92
C ILE A 139 2.84 -14.32 17.59
N PRO A 140 2.10 -14.00 16.50
CA PRO A 140 2.70 -13.80 15.18
C PRO A 140 3.72 -12.66 15.11
N ILE A 141 3.54 -11.61 15.91
CA ILE A 141 4.46 -10.46 15.94
C ILE A 141 5.81 -10.87 16.54
N ALA A 142 5.78 -11.58 17.67
CA ALA A 142 7.00 -12.07 18.32
C ALA A 142 7.79 -13.04 17.44
N LEU A 143 7.09 -13.85 16.62
CA LEU A 143 7.72 -14.71 15.62
C LEU A 143 8.43 -13.89 14.53
N CYS A 144 7.79 -12.83 14.03
CA CYS A 144 8.41 -11.95 13.04
C CYS A 144 9.66 -11.28 13.62
N ASP A 145 9.57 -10.70 14.82
CA ASP A 145 10.71 -10.04 15.48
C ASP A 145 11.89 -10.99 15.63
N TYR A 146 11.62 -12.22 16.08
CA TYR A 146 12.62 -13.27 16.22
C TYR A 146 13.30 -13.65 14.90
N LEU A 147 12.53 -13.81 13.83
CA LEU A 147 13.06 -14.18 12.52
C LEU A 147 13.86 -13.03 11.91
N LEU A 148 13.36 -11.80 11.99
CA LEU A 148 14.00 -10.61 11.45
C LEU A 148 15.39 -10.38 12.07
N GLN A 149 15.55 -10.60 13.38
CA GLN A 149 16.85 -10.52 14.06
C GLN A 149 17.89 -11.51 13.53
N ARG A 150 17.46 -12.59 12.88
CA ARG A 150 18.33 -13.68 12.39
C ARG A 150 18.55 -13.65 10.88
N ILE A 151 17.93 -12.71 10.18
CA ILE A 151 18.19 -12.49 8.76
C ILE A 151 19.59 -11.87 8.64
N LYS A 152 20.51 -12.62 8.03
CA LYS A 152 21.81 -12.08 7.61
C LYS A 152 21.71 -11.71 6.14
N PHE A 153 21.90 -10.44 5.83
CA PHE A 153 22.08 -9.99 4.45
C PHE A 153 23.55 -10.22 4.09
N ASN A 154 23.83 -11.28 3.33
CA ASN A 154 25.15 -11.44 2.73
C ASN A 154 25.28 -10.42 1.59
N GLY A 155 25.75 -9.23 1.94
CA GLY A 155 26.16 -8.22 0.98
C GLY A 155 27.44 -8.66 0.29
N LYS A 156 27.40 -8.69 -1.05
CA LYS A 156 28.61 -8.54 -1.88
C LYS A 156 29.00 -7.08 -1.92
#